data_AF-A0A9N9AB62-F1
#
_entry.id   AF-A0A9N9AB62-F1
#
_cell.length_a   1.000
_cell.length_b   1.000
_cell.length_c   1.000
_cell.angle_alpha   90.00
_cell.angle_beta   90.00
_cell.angle_gamma   90.00
#
_symmetry.space_group_name_H-M   'P 1'
#
loop_
_entity.id
_entity.type
_entity.pdbx_description
1 polymer ?
#
loop_
_entity_poly.entity_id
_entity_poly.type
_entity_poly.pdbx_seq_one_letter_code
_entity_poly.pdbx_strand_id
1 'polypeptide(L)'
;HQALTKLLADILDFAFEFDYLKMKTPSIQNDFSYYRRTLSRGKLAAETDLKTAMIEDELANRISLFYAYPTPMLKTVTDVTALFVAKNNLGRGVSECLSGVAASCYHAVTKKRAQKPETIAFCLRVMVVSIILYDHIDPQGAFNKQSPINIKSTVKAIQTHGTSELSNLMSALRFNTKHLNDESTPKNIKQLLSSH
;
A
#
# COMPACT_ATOMS: atom_id res chain seq x y z
N HIS A 1 -23.03 1.53 1.71
CA HIS A 1 -22.87 1.03 3.10
C HIS A 1 -21.78 1.82 3.83
N GLN A 2 -22.14 2.87 4.57
CA GLN A 2 -21.17 3.82 5.16
C GLN A 2 -20.18 3.16 6.15
N ALA A 3 -20.66 2.27 7.02
CA ALA A 3 -19.81 1.60 8.00
C ALA A 3 -18.76 0.68 7.36
N LEU A 4 -19.13 -0.07 6.32
CA LEU A 4 -18.20 -0.93 5.58
C LEU A 4 -17.13 -0.13 4.84
N THR A 5 -17.51 1.02 4.25
CA THR A 5 -16.55 1.92 3.61
C THR A 5 -15.55 2.48 4.63
N LYS A 6 -16.00 2.80 5.85
CA LYS A 6 -15.09 3.24 6.92
C LYS A 6 -14.13 2.14 7.36
N LEU A 7 -14.62 0.91 7.53
CA LEU A 7 -13.77 -0.24 7.87
C LEU A 7 -12.71 -0.51 6.80
N LEU A 8 -13.10 -0.45 5.51
CA LEU A 8 -12.13 -0.56 4.42
C LEU A 8 -11.08 0.55 4.52
N ALA A 9 -11.51 1.80 4.68
CA ALA A 9 -10.60 2.92 4.81
C ALA A 9 -9.64 2.76 6.01
N ASP A 10 -10.09 2.22 7.13
CA ASP A 10 -9.23 1.94 8.30
C ASP A 10 -8.17 0.88 8.01
N ILE A 11 -8.51 -0.16 7.24
CA ILE A 11 -7.53 -1.17 6.80
C ILE A 11 -6.48 -0.54 5.87
N LEU A 12 -6.91 0.33 4.96
CA LEU A 12 -5.99 0.99 4.02
C LEU A 12 -5.06 1.97 4.74
N ASP A 13 -5.59 2.73 5.71
CA ASP A 13 -4.81 3.65 6.53
C ASP A 13 -3.76 2.89 7.35
N PHE A 14 -4.19 1.82 8.03
CA PHE A 14 -3.29 0.94 8.79
C PHE A 14 -2.18 0.36 7.92
N ALA A 15 -2.50 -0.14 6.71
CA ALA A 15 -1.50 -0.70 5.82
C ALA A 15 -0.43 0.33 5.45
N PHE A 16 -0.83 1.58 5.18
CA PHE A 16 0.09 2.67 4.89
C PHE A 16 0.97 3.02 6.10
N GLU A 17 0.36 3.21 7.28
CA GLU A 17 1.10 3.59 8.49
C GLU A 17 2.06 2.49 8.94
N PHE A 18 1.66 1.23 8.86
CA PHE A 18 2.53 0.08 9.15
C PHE A 18 3.78 0.11 8.27
N ASP A 19 3.59 0.24 6.95
CA ASP A 19 4.68 0.22 5.99
C ASP A 19 5.60 1.43 6.17
N TYR A 20 5.03 2.60 6.50
CA TYR A 20 5.80 3.79 6.83
C TYR A 20 6.71 3.59 8.04
N LEU A 21 6.17 3.05 9.14
CA LEU A 21 6.96 2.74 10.34
C LEU A 21 8.02 1.69 10.04
N LYS A 22 7.66 0.62 9.31
CA LYS A 22 8.60 -0.43 8.91
C LYS A 22 9.76 0.12 8.09
N MET A 23 9.52 1.01 7.13
CA MET A 23 10.58 1.61 6.32
C MET A 23 11.54 2.48 7.15
N LYS A 24 11.08 3.05 8.27
CA LYS A 24 11.89 3.80 9.22
C LYS A 24 12.65 2.93 10.23
N THR A 25 12.40 1.63 10.27
CA THR A 25 12.98 0.72 11.25
C THR A 25 13.74 -0.41 10.55
N PRO A 26 14.92 -0.12 9.97
CA PRO A 26 15.72 -1.14 9.28
C PRO A 26 16.20 -2.26 10.21
N SER A 27 16.24 -2.04 11.52
CA SER A 27 16.63 -3.06 12.50
C SER A 27 15.72 -4.28 12.50
N ILE A 28 14.43 -4.15 12.17
CA ILE A 28 13.48 -5.28 12.16
C ILE A 28 14.00 -6.44 11.29
N GLN A 29 14.52 -6.14 10.10
CA GLN A 29 15.08 -7.17 9.21
C GLN A 29 16.35 -7.80 9.79
N ASN A 30 17.22 -6.99 10.40
CA ASN A 30 18.48 -7.43 10.99
C ASN A 30 18.23 -8.32 12.22
N ASP A 31 17.33 -7.90 13.10
CA ASP A 31 16.95 -8.60 14.32
C ASP A 31 16.29 -9.94 13.98
N PHE A 32 15.39 -9.95 12.98
CA PHE A 32 14.77 -11.20 12.53
C PHE A 32 15.78 -12.15 11.86
N SER A 33 16.72 -11.61 11.09
CA SER A 33 17.82 -12.38 10.51
C SER A 33 18.76 -12.95 11.57
N TYR A 34 18.97 -12.24 12.68
CA TYR A 34 19.72 -12.74 13.84
C TYR A 34 18.94 -13.86 14.55
N TYR A 35 17.66 -13.64 14.85
CA TYR A 35 16.77 -14.65 15.44
C TYR A 35 16.80 -15.96 14.64
N ARG A 36 16.66 -15.90 13.30
CA ARG A 36 16.69 -17.08 12.43
C ARG A 36 18.01 -17.84 12.51
N ARG A 37 19.15 -17.13 12.57
CA ARG A 37 20.48 -17.75 12.72
C ARG A 37 20.62 -18.45 14.08
N THR A 38 20.10 -17.85 15.15
CA THR A 38 20.12 -18.45 16.49
C THR A 38 19.23 -19.67 16.57
N LEU A 39 18.02 -19.61 15.99
CA LEU A 39 17.09 -20.74 15.93
C LEU A 39 17.71 -21.95 15.20
N SER A 40 18.39 -21.72 14.08
CA SER A 40 19.09 -22.77 13.33
C SER A 40 20.21 -23.45 14.15
N ARG A 41 20.91 -22.71 15.03
CA ARG A 41 21.91 -23.27 15.94
C ARG A 41 21.29 -24.10 17.07
N GLY A 42 20.16 -23.65 17.64
CA GLY A 42 19.40 -24.39 18.65
C GLY A 42 18.86 -25.74 18.14
N LYS A 43 18.41 -25.78 16.87
CA LYS A 43 18.00 -27.02 16.20
C LYS A 43 19.14 -28.05 16.10
N LEU A 44 20.37 -27.60 15.85
CA LEU A 44 21.57 -28.46 15.81
C LEU A 44 21.93 -29.02 17.20
N ALA A 45 21.52 -28.35 18.27
CA ALA A 45 21.72 -28.79 19.66
C ALA A 45 20.66 -29.81 20.14
N ALA A 46 19.75 -30.27 19.27
CA ALA A 46 18.72 -31.28 19.54
C ALA A 46 17.71 -30.93 20.66
N GLU A 47 17.53 -29.65 20.99
CA GLU A 47 16.61 -29.19 22.05
C GLU A 47 15.13 -29.16 21.61
N THR A 48 14.81 -29.47 20.35
CA THR A 48 13.46 -29.31 19.78
C THR A 48 13.05 -30.50 18.91
N ASP A 49 11.79 -30.94 19.00
CA ASP A 49 11.23 -31.99 18.12
C ASP A 49 11.25 -31.56 16.64
N LEU A 50 11.48 -32.51 15.74
CA LEU A 50 11.70 -32.28 14.31
C LEU A 50 10.49 -31.64 13.62
N LYS A 51 9.26 -32.02 14.00
CA LYS A 51 8.03 -31.45 13.41
C LYS A 51 7.86 -29.99 13.80
N THR A 52 8.07 -29.67 15.08
CA THR A 52 8.03 -28.29 15.59
C THR A 52 9.09 -27.43 14.89
N ALA A 53 10.32 -27.96 14.77
CA ALA A 53 11.41 -27.27 14.09
C ALA A 53 11.11 -27.00 12.60
N MET A 54 10.41 -27.88 11.91
CA MET A 54 9.99 -27.67 10.51
C MET A 54 8.93 -26.59 10.36
N ILE A 55 7.91 -26.60 11.23
CA ILE A 55 6.84 -25.59 11.24
C ILE A 55 7.41 -24.19 11.53
N GLU A 56 8.32 -24.10 12.51
CA GLU A 56 9.01 -22.86 12.83
C GLU A 56 9.88 -22.35 11.66
N ASP A 57 10.49 -23.26 10.89
CA ASP A 57 11.28 -22.87 9.72
C ASP A 57 10.41 -22.30 8.61
N GLU A 58 9.28 -22.95 8.32
CA GLU A 58 8.33 -22.49 7.31
C GLU A 58 7.75 -21.12 7.67
N LEU A 59 7.33 -20.95 8.94
CA LEU A 59 6.84 -19.68 9.44
C LEU A 59 7.92 -18.59 9.37
N ALA A 60 9.17 -18.91 9.78
CA ALA A 60 10.28 -17.97 9.71
C ALA A 60 10.61 -17.55 8.27
N ASN A 61 10.49 -18.47 7.31
CA ASN A 61 10.67 -18.15 5.89
C ASN A 61 9.57 -17.21 5.39
N ARG A 62 8.30 -17.44 5.77
CA ARG A 62 7.18 -16.54 5.44
C ARG A 62 7.37 -15.14 6.04
N ILE A 63 7.79 -15.05 7.31
CA ILE A 63 8.08 -13.76 7.96
C ILE A 63 9.27 -13.06 7.27
N SER A 64 10.29 -13.80 6.87
CA SER A 64 11.44 -13.24 6.14
C SER A 64 10.99 -12.62 4.81
N LEU A 65 10.18 -13.35 4.04
CA LEU A 65 9.62 -12.85 2.76
C LEU A 65 8.71 -11.65 2.97
N PHE A 66 7.89 -11.66 4.01
CA PHE A 66 7.06 -10.51 4.38
C PHE A 66 7.96 -9.29 4.60
N TYR A 67 8.92 -9.34 5.52
CA TYR A 67 9.75 -8.16 5.80
C TYR A 67 10.73 -7.79 4.70
N ALA A 68 11.04 -8.67 3.74
CA ALA A 68 11.90 -8.35 2.60
C ALA A 68 11.31 -7.26 1.69
N TYR A 69 9.98 -7.17 1.59
CA TYR A 69 9.34 -6.09 0.84
C TYR A 69 9.46 -4.75 1.56
N PRO A 70 9.69 -3.62 0.86
CA PRO A 70 9.66 -2.29 1.46
C PRO A 70 8.31 -1.98 2.13
N THR A 71 7.22 -2.41 1.49
CA THR A 71 5.82 -2.11 1.81
C THR A 71 4.98 -3.40 1.95
N PRO A 72 5.27 -4.22 2.97
CA PRO A 72 4.72 -5.57 3.08
C PRO A 72 3.20 -5.61 3.29
N MET A 73 2.61 -4.68 4.03
CA MET A 73 1.17 -4.64 4.25
C MET A 73 0.43 -4.20 2.99
N LEU A 74 0.93 -3.17 2.30
CA LEU A 74 0.35 -2.72 1.05
C LEU A 74 0.43 -3.81 -0.03
N LYS A 75 1.56 -4.52 -0.13
CA LYS A 75 1.69 -5.69 -1.02
C LYS A 75 0.64 -6.76 -0.69
N THR A 76 0.48 -7.08 0.60
CA THR A 76 -0.49 -8.07 1.07
C THR A 76 -1.93 -7.68 0.71
N VAL A 77 -2.34 -6.45 1.01
CA VAL A 77 -3.68 -5.95 0.68
C VAL A 77 -3.91 -5.94 -0.83
N THR A 78 -2.90 -5.55 -1.61
CA THR A 78 -2.96 -5.54 -3.08
C THR A 78 -3.16 -6.95 -3.64
N ASP A 79 -2.36 -7.91 -3.19
CA ASP A 79 -2.44 -9.31 -3.65
C ASP A 79 -3.78 -9.95 -3.27
N VAL A 80 -4.23 -9.76 -2.03
CA VAL A 80 -5.52 -10.29 -1.56
C VAL A 80 -6.68 -9.68 -2.36
N THR A 81 -6.61 -8.38 -2.66
CA THR A 81 -7.63 -7.71 -3.49
C THR A 81 -7.63 -8.25 -4.91
N ALA A 82 -6.45 -8.44 -5.51
CA ALA A 82 -6.32 -9.01 -6.86
C ALA A 82 -6.84 -10.44 -6.93
N LEU A 83 -6.51 -11.27 -5.93
CA LEU A 83 -7.02 -12.64 -5.81
C LEU A 83 -8.55 -12.67 -5.63
N PHE A 84 -9.10 -11.79 -4.79
CA PHE A 84 -10.54 -11.65 -4.60
C PHE A 84 -11.23 -11.27 -5.92
N VAL A 85 -10.70 -10.30 -6.65
CA VAL A 85 -11.22 -9.86 -7.94
C VAL A 85 -11.19 -11.00 -8.96
N ALA A 86 -10.05 -11.67 -9.09
CA ALA A 86 -9.87 -12.77 -10.05
C ALA A 86 -10.82 -13.94 -9.76
N LYS A 87 -10.94 -14.32 -8.47
CA LYS A 87 -11.80 -15.43 -8.04
C LYS A 87 -13.29 -15.17 -8.27
N ASN A 88 -13.74 -13.92 -8.15
CA ASN A 88 -15.16 -13.56 -8.21
C ASN A 88 -15.56 -12.83 -9.50
N ASN A 89 -14.62 -12.57 -10.41
CA ASN A 89 -14.82 -11.79 -11.63
C ASN A 89 -15.45 -10.39 -11.38
N LEU A 90 -14.95 -9.69 -10.36
CA LEU A 90 -15.50 -8.41 -9.88
C LEU A 90 -14.67 -7.18 -10.28
N GLY A 91 -13.82 -7.28 -11.30
CA GLY A 91 -12.82 -6.25 -11.62
C GLY A 91 -13.42 -4.85 -11.76
N ARG A 92 -14.45 -4.70 -12.59
CA ARG A 92 -15.13 -3.42 -12.80
C ARG A 92 -15.73 -2.85 -11.51
N GLY A 93 -16.47 -3.65 -10.75
CA GLY A 93 -17.14 -3.19 -9.52
C GLY A 93 -16.15 -2.78 -8.44
N VAL A 94 -15.03 -3.51 -8.33
CA VAL A 94 -13.95 -3.16 -7.37
C VAL A 94 -13.22 -1.90 -7.82
N SER A 95 -12.88 -1.74 -9.11
CA SER A 95 -12.28 -0.51 -9.65
C SER A 95 -13.18 0.71 -9.44
N GLU A 96 -14.49 0.59 -9.72
CA GLU A 96 -15.47 1.65 -9.47
C GLU A 96 -15.54 2.01 -7.97
N CYS A 97 -15.53 1.00 -7.09
CA CYS A 97 -15.50 1.22 -5.65
C CYS A 97 -14.23 1.97 -5.19
N LEU A 98 -13.05 1.51 -5.61
CA LEU A 98 -11.75 2.10 -5.24
C LEU A 98 -11.62 3.54 -5.75
N SER A 99 -12.03 3.80 -6.99
CA SER A 99 -12.04 5.17 -7.53
C SER A 99 -13.02 6.08 -6.78
N GLY A 100 -14.18 5.56 -6.35
CA GLY A 100 -15.15 6.28 -5.52
C GLY A 100 -14.61 6.61 -4.12
N VAL A 101 -13.88 5.69 -3.49
CA VAL A 101 -13.20 5.94 -2.21
C VAL A 101 -12.12 7.01 -2.38
N ALA A 102 -11.27 6.89 -3.40
CA ALA A 102 -10.24 7.88 -3.71
C ALA A 102 -10.83 9.28 -3.95
N ALA A 103 -11.91 9.37 -4.74
CA ALA A 103 -12.59 10.63 -5.02
C ALA A 103 -13.25 11.24 -3.76
N SER A 104 -13.80 10.40 -2.88
CA SER A 104 -14.39 10.84 -1.62
C SER A 104 -13.35 11.43 -0.68
N CYS A 105 -12.18 10.79 -0.56
CA CYS A 105 -11.05 11.30 0.20
C CYS A 105 -10.48 12.59 -0.41
N TYR A 106 -10.32 12.65 -1.74
CA TYR A 106 -9.92 13.88 -2.44
C TYR A 106 -10.86 15.05 -2.13
N HIS A 107 -12.18 14.83 -2.18
CA HIS A 107 -13.17 15.85 -1.85
C HIS A 107 -13.15 16.24 -0.37
N ALA A 108 -12.94 15.28 0.54
CA ALA A 108 -12.80 15.56 1.95
C ALA A 108 -11.62 16.52 2.23
N VAL A 109 -10.48 16.29 1.57
CA VAL A 109 -9.28 17.10 1.71
C VAL A 109 -9.43 18.49 1.06
N THR A 110 -9.99 18.56 -0.15
CA THR A 110 -9.97 19.80 -0.96
C THR A 110 -11.16 20.73 -0.76
N LYS A 111 -12.34 20.20 -0.41
CA LYS A 111 -13.59 20.98 -0.34
C LYS A 111 -14.03 21.33 1.08
N LYS A 112 -13.59 20.59 2.11
CA LYS A 112 -14.00 20.85 3.50
C LYS A 112 -13.00 21.80 4.17
N ARG A 113 -13.40 23.06 4.33
CA ARG A 113 -12.55 24.17 4.82
C ARG A 113 -12.02 24.02 6.25
N ALA A 114 -12.63 23.17 7.09
CA ALA A 114 -12.19 22.96 8.46
C ALA A 114 -12.22 21.46 8.79
N GLN A 115 -11.09 20.79 8.58
CA GLN A 115 -10.86 19.43 9.03
C GLN A 115 -9.67 19.40 9.98
N LYS A 116 -9.73 18.47 10.93
CA LYS A 116 -8.60 18.22 11.82
C LYS A 116 -7.42 17.67 10.98
N PRO A 117 -6.16 18.04 11.28
CA PRO A 117 -5.00 17.55 10.54
C PRO A 117 -4.94 16.02 10.41
N GLU A 118 -5.37 15.29 11.44
CA GLU A 118 -5.41 13.83 11.44
C GLU A 118 -6.42 13.28 10.43
N THR A 119 -7.55 13.97 10.23
CA THR A 119 -8.56 13.58 9.23
C THR A 119 -8.04 13.81 7.80
N ILE A 120 -7.27 14.88 7.60
CA ILE A 120 -6.62 15.17 6.31
C ILE A 120 -5.59 14.09 6.01
N ALA A 121 -4.71 13.78 6.97
CA ALA A 121 -3.69 12.74 6.84
C ALA A 121 -4.31 11.37 6.52
N PHE A 122 -5.32 10.95 7.30
CA PHE A 122 -6.11 9.74 7.04
C PHE A 122 -6.66 9.70 5.61
N CYS A 123 -7.32 10.79 5.18
CA CYS A 123 -7.91 10.83 3.84
C CYS A 123 -6.84 10.79 2.74
N LEU A 124 -5.69 11.44 2.93
CA LEU A 124 -4.59 11.40 1.96
C LEU A 124 -4.00 9.99 1.83
N ARG A 125 -3.78 9.29 2.94
CA ARG A 125 -3.27 7.90 2.93
C ARG A 125 -4.25 6.95 2.28
N VAL A 126 -5.52 6.99 2.68
CA VAL A 126 -6.60 6.18 2.09
C VAL A 126 -6.75 6.46 0.60
N MET A 127 -6.67 7.73 0.18
CA MET A 127 -6.69 8.12 -1.23
C MET A 127 -5.55 7.48 -2.01
N VAL A 128 -4.30 7.61 -1.52
CA VAL A 128 -3.11 7.05 -2.18
C VAL A 128 -3.18 5.54 -2.28
N VAL A 129 -3.52 4.85 -1.19
CA VAL A 129 -3.65 3.39 -1.19
C VAL A 129 -4.77 2.92 -2.13
N SER A 130 -5.91 3.61 -2.15
CA SER A 130 -7.01 3.28 -3.08
C SER A 130 -6.60 3.42 -4.53
N ILE A 131 -5.78 4.43 -4.87
CA ILE A 131 -5.22 4.61 -6.22
C ILE A 131 -4.27 3.48 -6.57
N ILE A 132 -3.40 3.06 -5.65
CA ILE A 132 -2.45 1.96 -5.84
C ILE A 132 -3.19 0.64 -6.09
N LEU A 133 -4.23 0.36 -5.30
CA LEU A 133 -5.08 -0.80 -5.50
C LEU A 133 -5.81 -0.73 -6.85
N TYR A 134 -6.41 0.41 -7.19
CA TYR A 134 -7.07 0.61 -8.48
C TYR A 134 -6.10 0.30 -9.62
N ASP A 135 -4.87 0.81 -9.54
CA ASP A 135 -3.84 0.59 -10.55
C ASP A 135 -3.46 -0.89 -10.71
N HIS A 136 -3.60 -1.72 -9.67
CA HIS A 136 -3.36 -3.15 -9.78
C HIS A 136 -4.55 -3.95 -10.30
N ILE A 137 -5.77 -3.48 -10.04
CA ILE A 137 -7.03 -4.15 -10.40
C ILE A 137 -7.49 -3.79 -11.81
N ASP A 138 -7.41 -2.51 -12.19
CA ASP A 138 -7.84 -2.06 -13.50
C ASP A 138 -6.85 -2.50 -14.58
N PRO A 139 -7.30 -3.13 -15.68
CA PRO A 139 -6.42 -3.59 -16.75
C PRO A 139 -5.61 -2.47 -17.42
N GLN A 140 -6.13 -1.24 -17.45
CA GLN A 140 -5.47 -0.08 -18.05
C GLN A 140 -4.72 0.77 -17.02
N GLY A 141 -4.94 0.53 -15.73
CA GLY A 141 -4.27 1.24 -14.64
C GLY A 141 -4.83 2.63 -14.34
N ALA A 142 -4.33 3.21 -13.25
CA ALA A 142 -4.78 4.50 -12.74
C ALA A 142 -4.27 5.68 -13.60
N PHE A 143 -3.20 5.49 -14.37
CA PHE A 143 -2.53 6.54 -15.15
C PHE A 143 -3.01 6.71 -16.58
N ASN A 144 -3.87 5.79 -17.02
CA ASN A 144 -4.50 5.85 -18.33
C ASN A 144 -5.44 7.07 -18.42
N LYS A 145 -5.56 7.68 -19.60
CA LYS A 145 -6.38 8.89 -19.81
C LYS A 145 -7.87 8.67 -19.57
N GLN A 146 -8.35 7.45 -19.74
CA GLN A 146 -9.73 7.03 -19.50
C GLN A 146 -9.98 6.67 -18.02
N SER A 147 -8.94 6.65 -17.17
CA SER A 147 -9.09 6.45 -15.72
C SER A 147 -9.98 7.56 -15.12
N PRO A 148 -10.92 7.23 -14.23
CA PRO A 148 -11.70 8.23 -13.51
C PRO A 148 -10.86 8.99 -12.46
N ILE A 149 -9.63 8.52 -12.17
CA ILE A 149 -8.75 9.11 -11.17
C ILE A 149 -7.88 10.18 -11.83
N ASN A 150 -8.07 11.44 -11.41
CA ASN A 150 -7.23 12.54 -11.86
C ASN A 150 -5.93 12.63 -11.04
N ILE A 151 -4.89 11.93 -11.51
CA ILE A 151 -3.57 11.87 -10.85
C ILE A 151 -2.95 13.26 -10.65
N LYS A 152 -3.12 14.20 -11.59
CA LYS A 152 -2.57 15.56 -11.45
C LYS A 152 -3.20 16.30 -10.26
N SER A 153 -4.53 16.22 -10.14
CA SER A 153 -5.25 16.81 -9.02
C SER A 153 -4.90 16.13 -7.71
N THR A 154 -4.76 14.80 -7.70
CA THR A 154 -4.30 14.04 -6.53
C THR A 154 -2.93 14.52 -6.06
N VAL A 155 -1.94 14.60 -6.96
CA VAL A 155 -0.59 15.08 -6.60
C VAL A 155 -0.63 16.50 -6.06
N LYS A 156 -1.41 17.39 -6.67
CA LYS A 156 -1.59 18.76 -6.17
C LYS A 156 -2.21 18.79 -4.76
N ALA A 157 -3.19 17.93 -4.49
CA ALA A 157 -3.80 17.82 -3.17
C ALA A 157 -2.79 17.32 -2.12
N ILE A 158 -1.96 16.33 -2.46
CA ILE A 158 -0.87 15.83 -1.60
C ILE A 158 0.14 16.96 -1.31
N GLN A 159 0.56 17.71 -2.32
CA GLN A 159 1.50 18.84 -2.17
C GLN A 159 0.93 19.96 -1.30
N THR A 160 -0.37 20.22 -1.41
CA THR A 160 -1.02 21.34 -0.70
C THR A 160 -1.36 20.98 0.75
N HIS A 161 -1.81 19.75 1.00
CA HIS A 161 -2.41 19.35 2.29
C HIS A 161 -1.61 18.29 3.05
N GLY A 162 -0.66 17.61 2.39
CA GLY A 162 0.11 16.50 2.94
C GLY A 162 1.52 16.89 3.40
N THR A 163 1.75 18.13 3.82
CA THR A 163 3.11 18.66 4.10
C THR A 163 3.94 17.80 5.05
N SER A 164 3.33 17.19 6.07
CA SER A 164 4.03 16.31 7.03
C SER A 164 4.43 14.94 6.48
N GLU A 165 3.70 14.43 5.48
CA GLU A 165 3.86 13.07 4.93
C GLU A 165 4.12 13.05 3.43
N LEU A 166 4.44 14.22 2.84
CA LEU A 166 4.55 14.45 1.40
C LEU A 166 5.46 13.42 0.73
N SER A 167 6.69 13.25 1.24
CA SER A 167 7.66 12.31 0.67
C SER A 167 7.15 10.86 0.73
N ASN A 168 6.43 10.47 1.79
CA ASN A 168 5.93 9.11 1.95
C ASN A 168 4.78 8.83 0.97
N LEU A 169 3.82 9.75 0.89
CA LEU A 169 2.68 9.65 -0.02
C LEU A 169 3.14 9.59 -1.48
N MET A 170 4.12 10.43 -1.85
CA MET A 170 4.70 10.45 -3.19
C MET A 170 5.52 9.19 -3.47
N SER A 171 6.35 8.73 -2.53
CA SER A 171 7.11 7.49 -2.65
C SER A 171 6.20 6.27 -2.79
N ALA A 172 5.07 6.25 -2.06
CA ALA A 172 4.10 5.16 -2.17
C ALA A 172 3.56 5.06 -3.60
N LEU A 173 3.13 6.17 -4.21
CA LEU A 173 2.69 6.21 -5.61
C LEU A 173 3.81 5.82 -6.59
N ARG A 174 5.06 6.21 -6.31
CA ARG A 174 6.20 5.97 -7.20
C ARG A 174 6.63 4.50 -7.25
N PHE A 175 6.65 3.84 -6.10
CA PHE A 175 7.27 2.51 -5.97
C PHE A 175 6.27 1.36 -5.89
N ASN A 176 4.99 1.65 -5.58
CA ASN A 176 3.98 0.61 -5.40
C ASN A 176 2.92 0.60 -6.49
N THR A 177 3.06 1.38 -7.55
CA THR A 177 2.13 1.34 -8.68
C THR A 177 2.67 0.42 -9.78
N LYS A 178 1.74 -0.23 -10.49
CA LYS A 178 2.01 -1.21 -11.52
C LYS A 178 2.28 -0.54 -12.86
N HIS A 179 1.43 0.40 -13.27
CA HIS A 179 1.44 0.94 -14.64
C HIS A 179 2.16 2.30 -14.77
N LEU A 180 2.75 2.85 -13.70
CA LEU A 180 3.44 4.15 -13.76
C LEU A 180 4.58 4.15 -14.78
N ASN A 181 5.29 3.03 -14.91
CA ASN A 181 6.45 2.92 -15.78
C ASN A 181 6.11 2.51 -17.22
N ASP A 182 4.85 2.14 -17.51
CA ASP A 182 4.39 1.71 -18.82
C ASP A 182 4.62 2.76 -19.91
N GLU A 183 4.88 2.34 -21.14
CA GLU A 183 5.07 3.25 -22.28
C GLU A 183 3.82 4.11 -22.57
N SER A 184 2.64 3.57 -22.27
CA SER A 184 1.35 4.25 -22.41
C SER A 184 1.14 5.39 -21.41
N THR A 185 1.86 5.38 -20.28
CA THR A 185 1.72 6.38 -19.22
C THR A 185 2.29 7.73 -19.69
N PRO A 186 1.49 8.83 -19.66
CA PRO A 186 1.93 10.13 -20.17
C PRO A 186 3.22 10.64 -19.52
N LYS A 187 4.18 11.09 -20.35
CA LYS A 187 5.50 11.58 -19.88
C LYS A 187 5.41 12.66 -18.80
N ASN A 188 4.44 13.55 -18.89
CA ASN A 188 4.22 14.59 -17.88
C ASN A 188 3.81 14.04 -16.51
N ILE A 189 3.08 12.91 -16.45
CA ILE A 189 2.73 12.24 -15.19
C ILE A 189 3.95 11.54 -14.60
N LYS A 190 4.76 10.85 -15.43
CA LYS A 190 6.02 10.24 -14.98
C LYS A 190 6.95 11.30 -14.39
N GLN A 191 7.12 12.42 -15.08
CA GLN A 191 7.92 13.55 -14.60
C GLN A 191 7.38 14.06 -13.27
N LEU A 192 6.08 14.34 -13.18
CA LEU A 192 5.42 14.84 -11.97
C LEU A 192 5.69 13.97 -10.71
N LEU A 193 5.70 12.65 -10.86
CA LEU A 193 5.97 11.70 -9.78
C LEU A 193 7.46 11.40 -9.56
N SER A 194 8.32 11.77 -10.51
CA SER A 194 9.78 11.60 -10.40
C SER A 194 10.49 12.79 -9.77
N SER A 195 9.89 13.99 -9.84
CA SER A 195 10.45 15.27 -9.35
C SER A 195 10.43 15.42 -7.82
N HIS A 196 9.88 14.43 -7.11
CA HIS A 196 9.71 14.39 -5.67
C HIS A 196 10.07 13.00 -5.14
#